data_AF-A0A163CK99-F1
#
_entry.id   AF-A0A163CK99-F1
#
_cell.length_a   1.000
_cell.length_b   1.000
_cell.length_c   1.000
_cell.angle_alpha   90.00
_cell.angle_beta   90.00
_cell.angle_gamma   90.00
#
_symmetry.space_group_name_H-M   'P 1'
#
loop_
_entity.id
_entity.type
_entity.pdbx_description
1 polymer ?
#
loop_
_entity_poly.entity_id
_entity_poly.type
_entity_poly.pdbx_seq_one_letter_code
_entity_poly.pdbx_strand_id
1 'polypeptide(L)'
;MADLTANLIKFVDEVRGVGATPIVVTSVSRRKFSSSTGKVQESLADVTAAAKEAATKSKADIIDLNGASTKYLNSIGATNAATYNLNPTDFTHMNAEGSVVFGNLVAMLIDTEVPEVKTYVVPVKTVETALEAGKYIFPAVKA
;
A
#
# COMPACT_ATOMS: atom_id res chain seq x y z
N MET A 1 -9.23 9.90 15.22
CA MET A 1 -9.43 9.27 13.90
C MET A 1 -10.85 9.43 13.33
N ALA A 2 -11.86 9.84 14.12
CA ALA A 2 -13.24 9.99 13.62
C ALA A 2 -13.36 10.93 12.41
N ASP A 3 -12.65 12.07 12.40
CA ASP A 3 -12.68 13.01 11.27
C ASP A 3 -12.10 12.41 9.99
N LEU A 4 -11.03 11.61 10.09
CA LEU A 4 -10.47 10.89 8.95
C LEU A 4 -11.51 9.91 8.39
N THR A 5 -12.13 9.09 9.24
CA THR A 5 -13.18 8.15 8.83
C THR A 5 -14.34 8.87 8.15
N ALA A 6 -14.83 9.98 8.73
CA ALA A 6 -15.94 10.75 8.18
C ALA A 6 -15.58 11.39 6.82
N ASN A 7 -14.37 11.93 6.67
CA ASN A 7 -13.91 12.51 5.42
C ASN A 7 -13.77 11.46 4.32
N LEU A 8 -13.24 10.27 4.62
CA LEU A 8 -13.15 9.19 3.64
C LEU A 8 -14.55 8.71 3.18
N ILE A 9 -15.52 8.60 4.09
CA ILE A 9 -16.91 8.29 3.72
C ILE A 9 -17.48 9.37 2.78
N LYS A 10 -17.25 10.65 3.09
CA LYS A 10 -17.68 11.76 2.23
C LYS A 10 -17.06 11.66 0.83
N PHE A 11 -15.76 11.36 0.72
CA PHE A 11 -15.10 11.20 -0.58
C PHE A 11 -15.64 10.01 -1.37
N VAL A 12 -15.98 8.91 -0.69
CA VAL A 12 -16.66 7.77 -1.34
C VAL A 12 -18.00 8.22 -1.97
N ASP A 13 -18.79 9.01 -1.26
CA ASP A 13 -20.07 9.51 -1.76
C ASP A 13 -19.88 10.50 -2.93
N GLU A 14 -18.88 11.38 -2.86
CA GLU A 14 -18.54 12.32 -3.95
C GLU A 14 -18.09 11.59 -5.23
N VAL A 15 -17.27 10.54 -5.11
CA VAL A 15 -16.82 9.70 -6.24
C VAL A 15 -18.01 8.98 -6.89
N ARG A 16 -18.94 8.44 -6.09
CA ARG A 16 -20.17 7.83 -6.61
C ARG A 16 -21.09 8.85 -7.28
N GLY A 17 -21.13 10.08 -6.75
CA GLY A 17 -21.92 11.18 -7.30
C GLY A 17 -21.55 11.55 -8.75
N VAL A 18 -20.32 11.26 -9.18
CA VAL A 18 -19.86 11.45 -10.56
C VAL A 18 -19.83 10.17 -11.39
N GLY A 19 -20.40 9.07 -10.88
CA GLY A 19 -20.49 7.78 -11.57
C GLY A 19 -19.19 6.98 -11.61
N ALA A 20 -18.21 7.29 -10.75
CA ALA A 20 -16.96 6.54 -10.65
C ALA A 20 -17.02 5.48 -9.54
N THR A 21 -16.16 4.46 -9.63
CA THR A 21 -15.99 3.40 -8.62
C THR A 21 -15.01 3.85 -7.53
N PRO A 22 -15.46 4.02 -6.27
CA PRO A 22 -14.56 4.33 -5.16
C PRO A 22 -13.84 3.08 -4.65
N ILE A 23 -12.51 3.17 -4.52
CA ILE A 23 -11.67 2.15 -3.87
C ILE A 23 -10.92 2.83 -2.72
N VAL A 24 -11.13 2.38 -1.50
CA VAL A 24 -10.36 2.84 -0.34
C VAL A 24 -9.04 2.10 -0.28
N VAL A 25 -7.95 2.83 -0.08
CA VAL A 25 -6.59 2.27 0.00
C VAL A 25 -6.03 2.57 1.38
N THR A 26 -5.65 1.55 2.16
CA THR A 26 -4.96 1.80 3.43
C THR A 26 -3.57 2.38 3.16
N SER A 27 -3.05 3.23 4.05
CA SER A 27 -1.74 3.85 3.86
C SER A 27 -0.62 2.80 3.75
N VAL A 28 0.31 2.96 2.81
CA VAL A 28 1.52 2.11 2.75
C VAL A 28 2.30 2.15 4.08
N SER A 29 2.89 1.03 4.47
CA SER A 29 3.68 0.97 5.69
C SER A 29 4.98 1.76 5.57
N ARG A 30 5.39 2.42 6.66
CA ARG A 30 6.69 3.11 6.73
C ARG A 30 7.81 2.10 6.88
N ARG A 31 8.99 2.42 6.35
CA ARG A 31 10.16 1.53 6.37
C ARG A 31 10.97 1.63 7.67
N LYS A 32 10.33 2.00 8.78
CA LYS A 32 10.96 2.00 10.10
C LYS A 32 10.79 0.64 10.75
N PHE A 33 11.87 0.13 11.36
CA PHE A 33 11.88 -1.16 12.03
C PHE A 33 12.16 -0.94 13.52
N SER A 34 11.49 -1.73 14.35
CA SER A 34 11.78 -1.79 15.78
C SER A 34 13.09 -2.53 16.00
N SER A 35 14.00 -1.92 16.75
CA SER A 35 15.28 -2.53 17.11
C SER A 35 15.11 -3.75 18.02
N SER A 36 14.01 -3.85 18.77
CA SER A 36 13.76 -4.97 19.68
C SER A 36 13.18 -6.20 18.98
N THR A 37 12.39 -6.02 17.92
CA THR A 37 11.72 -7.14 17.23
C THR A 37 12.32 -7.45 15.87
N GLY A 38 13.09 -6.53 15.29
CA GLY A 38 13.57 -6.63 13.91
C GLY A 38 12.44 -6.60 12.87
N LYS A 39 11.24 -6.16 13.27
CA LYS A 39 10.05 -6.05 12.41
C LYS A 39 9.67 -4.59 12.21
N VAL A 40 8.89 -4.34 11.15
CA VAL A 40 8.32 -3.02 10.86
C VAL A 40 7.58 -2.49 12.09
N GLN A 41 7.79 -1.20 12.38
CA GLN A 41 7.02 -0.45 13.36
C GLN A 41 5.70 0.00 12.71
N GLU A 42 4.58 -0.54 13.19
CA GLU A 42 3.23 -0.26 12.68
C GLU A 42 2.70 1.12 13.10
N SER A 43 3.44 2.18 12.77
CA SER A 43 3.17 3.58 13.19
C SER A 43 1.92 4.23 12.58
N LEU A 44 1.17 3.50 11.74
CA LEU A 44 -0.04 3.96 11.05
C LEU A 44 -1.24 3.03 11.32
N ALA A 45 -1.20 2.25 12.41
CA ALA A 45 -2.24 1.29 12.75
C ALA A 45 -3.62 1.95 12.96
N ASP A 46 -3.66 3.12 13.62
CA ASP A 46 -4.87 3.90 13.86
C ASP A 46 -5.45 4.50 12.57
N VAL A 47 -4.59 5.02 11.70
CA VAL A 47 -4.95 5.53 10.35
C VAL A 47 -5.50 4.39 9.48
N THR A 48 -4.85 3.22 9.52
CA THR A 48 -5.27 2.02 8.78
C THR A 48 -6.62 1.51 9.27
N ALA A 49 -6.84 1.48 10.59
CA ALA A 49 -8.11 1.09 11.18
C ALA A 49 -9.24 2.05 10.77
N ALA A 50 -8.98 3.36 10.76
CA ALA A 50 -9.94 4.38 10.33
C ALA A 50 -10.35 4.22 8.85
N ALA A 51 -9.39 3.94 7.96
CA ALA A 51 -9.66 3.68 6.55
C ALA A 51 -10.51 2.41 6.34
N LYS A 52 -10.19 1.32 7.08
CA LYS A 52 -10.99 0.08 7.07
C LYS A 52 -12.41 0.30 7.57
N GLU A 53 -12.57 1.10 8.63
CA GLU A 53 -13.88 1.48 9.15
C GLU A 53 -14.67 2.30 8.12
N ALA A 54 -14.03 3.26 7.43
CA ALA A 54 -14.67 4.08 6.41
C ALA A 54 -15.17 3.24 5.23
N ALA A 55 -14.35 2.31 4.72
CA ALA A 55 -14.75 1.39 3.68
C ALA A 55 -15.94 0.52 4.11
N THR A 56 -15.91 -0.02 5.34
CA THR A 56 -16.98 -0.83 5.90
C THR A 56 -18.31 -0.06 5.99
N LYS A 57 -18.27 1.17 6.54
CA LYS A 57 -19.47 2.00 6.71
C LYS A 57 -20.07 2.48 5.39
N SER A 58 -19.22 2.82 4.44
CA SER A 58 -19.64 3.30 3.11
C SER A 58 -19.88 2.18 2.10
N LYS A 59 -19.55 0.92 2.45
CA LYS A 59 -19.59 -0.26 1.57
C LYS A 59 -18.78 -0.02 0.28
N ALA A 60 -17.68 0.72 0.37
CA ALA A 60 -16.73 0.84 -0.73
C ALA A 60 -15.78 -0.36 -0.72
N ASP A 61 -15.27 -0.74 -1.88
CA ASP A 61 -14.19 -1.70 -1.95
C ASP A 61 -12.94 -1.17 -1.27
N ILE A 62 -12.09 -2.08 -0.80
CA ILE A 62 -10.88 -1.74 -0.08
C ILE A 62 -9.72 -2.64 -0.50
N ILE A 63 -8.54 -2.04 -0.62
CA ILE A 63 -7.27 -2.77 -0.69
C ILE A 63 -6.42 -2.49 0.56
N ASP A 64 -5.94 -3.55 1.22
CA ASP A 64 -5.11 -3.43 2.42
C ASP A 64 -3.62 -3.35 2.08
N LEU A 65 -3.22 -2.21 1.50
CA LEU A 65 -1.83 -1.94 1.16
C LEU A 65 -0.93 -1.89 2.40
N ASN A 66 -1.42 -1.43 3.55
CA ASN A 66 -0.65 -1.42 4.80
C ASN A 66 -0.25 -2.84 5.23
N GLY A 67 -1.21 -3.76 5.27
CA GLY A 67 -0.97 -5.16 5.62
C GLY A 67 -0.03 -5.83 4.62
N ALA A 68 -0.28 -5.68 3.32
CA ALA A 68 0.53 -6.27 2.27
C ALA A 68 1.98 -5.74 2.27
N SER A 69 2.15 -4.42 2.37
CA SER A 69 3.48 -3.80 2.42
C SER A 69 4.23 -4.16 3.70
N THR A 70 3.56 -4.22 4.87
CA THR A 70 4.18 -4.67 6.12
C THR A 70 4.67 -6.10 6.04
N LYS A 71 3.87 -7.01 5.46
CA LYS A 71 4.27 -8.41 5.21
C LYS A 71 5.51 -8.48 4.33
N TYR A 72 5.52 -7.77 3.21
CA TYR A 72 6.65 -7.74 2.29
C TYR A 72 7.91 -7.16 2.94
N LEU A 73 7.80 -6.00 3.59
CA LEU A 73 8.92 -5.36 4.28
C LEU A 73 9.54 -6.26 5.35
N ASN A 74 8.71 -6.96 6.13
CA ASN A 74 9.16 -7.94 7.12
C ASN A 74 9.86 -9.16 6.51
N SER A 75 9.58 -9.51 5.25
CA SER A 75 10.23 -10.62 4.53
C SER A 75 11.62 -10.25 4.02
N ILE A 76 11.83 -8.99 3.60
CA ILE A 76 13.10 -8.54 3.02
C ILE A 76 14.07 -7.94 4.05
N GLY A 77 13.55 -7.52 5.22
CA GLY A 77 14.34 -6.94 6.31
C GLY A 77 14.71 -5.47 6.11
N ALA A 78 15.20 -4.84 7.19
CA ALA A 78 15.41 -3.40 7.29
C ALA A 78 16.43 -2.86 6.26
N THR A 79 17.53 -3.57 6.02
CA THR A 79 18.57 -3.14 5.08
C THR A 79 18.03 -3.01 3.66
N ASN A 80 17.34 -4.05 3.18
CA ASN A 80 16.72 -4.03 1.85
C ASN A 80 15.58 -3.02 1.78
N ALA A 81 14.73 -2.94 2.81
CA ALA A 81 13.66 -1.95 2.89
C ALA A 81 14.18 -0.51 2.77
N ALA A 82 15.31 -0.18 3.41
CA ALA A 82 15.90 1.15 3.37
C ALA A 82 16.36 1.57 1.96
N THR A 83 16.63 0.62 1.06
CA THR A 83 16.99 0.93 -0.34
C THR A 83 15.86 1.59 -1.12
N TYR A 84 14.60 1.50 -0.65
CA TYR A 84 13.44 2.15 -1.27
C TYR A 84 13.17 3.56 -0.74
N ASN A 85 13.97 4.07 0.20
CA ASN A 85 13.78 5.41 0.74
C ASN A 85 14.16 6.47 -0.30
N LEU A 86 13.47 7.61 -0.28
CA LEU A 86 13.82 8.76 -1.13
C LEU A 86 15.25 9.27 -0.84
N ASN A 87 15.62 9.28 0.44
CA ASN A 87 16.98 9.52 0.90
C ASN A 87 17.24 8.71 2.18
N PRO A 88 18.49 8.53 2.64
CA PRO A 88 18.81 7.62 3.74
C PRO A 88 18.07 7.86 5.06
N THR A 89 17.58 9.08 5.29
CA THR A 89 16.87 9.47 6.52
C THR A 89 15.35 9.53 6.37
N ASP A 90 14.83 9.37 5.15
CA ASP A 90 13.40 9.48 4.85
C ASP A 90 12.72 8.11 4.72
N PHE A 91 12.12 7.68 5.82
CA PHE A 91 11.38 6.41 5.90
C PHE A 91 9.90 6.53 5.52
N THR A 92 9.48 7.69 5.00
CA THR A 92 8.11 7.98 4.58
C THR A 92 8.03 8.05 3.06
N HIS A 93 8.80 8.93 2.43
CA HIS A 93 8.84 9.05 0.97
C HIS A 93 9.75 7.98 0.36
N MET A 94 9.40 7.57 -0.84
CA MET A 94 10.08 6.49 -1.56
C MET A 94 10.80 7.04 -2.79
N ASN A 95 11.86 6.35 -3.21
CA ASN A 95 12.48 6.56 -4.51
C ASN A 95 11.64 5.91 -5.63
N ALA A 96 12.09 6.09 -6.87
CA ALA A 96 11.38 5.62 -8.05
C ALA A 96 11.23 4.08 -8.06
N GLU A 97 12.26 3.35 -7.66
CA GLU A 97 12.25 1.89 -7.60
C GLU A 97 11.26 1.39 -6.54
N GLY A 98 11.24 2.02 -5.37
CA GLY A 98 10.25 1.78 -4.34
C GLY A 98 8.83 2.05 -4.83
N SER A 99 8.61 3.13 -5.60
CA SER A 99 7.31 3.43 -6.21
C SER A 99 6.83 2.31 -7.14
N VAL A 100 7.72 1.72 -7.94
CA VAL A 100 7.37 0.56 -8.78
C VAL A 100 6.96 -0.64 -7.91
N VAL A 101 7.72 -0.94 -6.85
CA VAL A 101 7.43 -2.08 -5.96
C VAL A 101 6.07 -1.94 -5.26
N PHE A 102 5.81 -0.81 -4.60
CA PHE A 102 4.55 -0.61 -3.87
C PHE A 102 3.36 -0.32 -4.80
N GLY A 103 3.58 0.29 -5.97
CA GLY A 103 2.58 0.40 -7.03
C GLY A 103 2.17 -0.98 -7.57
N ASN A 104 3.13 -1.91 -7.69
CA ASN A 104 2.83 -3.29 -8.09
C ASN A 104 2.00 -4.03 -7.02
N LEU A 105 2.24 -3.79 -5.73
CA LEU A 105 1.39 -4.31 -4.66
C LEU A 105 -0.05 -3.79 -4.77
N VAL A 106 -0.25 -2.50 -5.07
CA VAL A 106 -1.58 -1.95 -5.34
C VAL A 106 -2.25 -2.68 -6.49
N ALA A 107 -1.52 -2.90 -7.59
CA ALA A 107 -2.03 -3.61 -8.76
C ALA A 107 -2.49 -5.04 -8.45
N MET A 108 -1.66 -5.80 -7.72
CA MET A 108 -2.00 -7.17 -7.30
C MET A 108 -3.20 -7.21 -6.35
N LEU A 109 -3.32 -6.24 -5.44
CA LEU A 109 -4.46 -6.16 -4.52
C LEU A 109 -5.75 -5.80 -5.25
N ILE A 110 -5.71 -4.86 -6.19
CA ILE A 110 -6.88 -4.53 -7.04
C ILE A 110 -7.33 -5.76 -7.83
N ASP A 111 -6.39 -6.52 -8.39
CA ASP A 111 -6.71 -7.75 -9.13
C ASP A 111 -7.51 -8.75 -8.26
N THR A 112 -7.17 -8.85 -6.98
CA THR A 112 -7.82 -9.78 -6.04
C THR A 112 -9.15 -9.25 -5.51
N GLU A 113 -9.18 -7.98 -5.07
CA GLU A 113 -10.26 -7.43 -4.26
C GLU A 113 -11.29 -6.64 -5.08
N VAL A 114 -10.93 -6.15 -6.28
CA VAL A 114 -11.79 -5.29 -7.12
C VAL A 114 -11.80 -5.80 -8.58
N PRO A 115 -12.35 -6.99 -8.86
CA PRO A 115 -12.23 -7.65 -10.16
C PRO A 115 -12.78 -6.84 -11.34
N GLU A 116 -13.73 -5.94 -11.08
CA GLU A 116 -14.34 -5.06 -12.07
C GLU A 116 -13.37 -4.09 -12.76
N VAL A 117 -12.26 -3.72 -12.10
CA VAL A 117 -11.22 -2.86 -12.70
C VAL A 117 -9.92 -3.60 -13.03
N LYS A 118 -9.87 -4.92 -12.82
CA LYS A 118 -8.69 -5.77 -13.09
C LYS A 118 -8.08 -5.54 -14.48
N THR A 119 -8.92 -5.38 -15.50
CA THR A 119 -8.45 -5.23 -16.90
C THR A 119 -7.67 -3.94 -17.14
N TYR A 120 -7.78 -2.95 -16.26
CA TYR A 120 -7.12 -1.66 -16.38
C TYR A 120 -5.82 -1.57 -15.56
N VAL A 121 -5.51 -2.60 -14.78
CA VAL A 121 -4.38 -2.59 -13.85
C VAL A 121 -3.51 -3.82 -14.09
N VAL A 122 -2.29 -3.59 -14.58
CA VAL A 122 -1.37 -4.66 -14.99
C VAL A 122 -0.09 -4.62 -14.15
N PRO A 123 0.14 -5.61 -13.27
CA PRO A 123 1.40 -5.75 -12.56
C PRO A 123 2.59 -5.96 -13.52
N VAL A 124 3.74 -5.38 -13.18
CA VAL A 124 5.04 -5.72 -13.77
C VAL A 124 5.40 -7.13 -13.31
N LYS A 125 5.39 -8.09 -14.24
CA LYS A 125 5.49 -9.53 -13.92
C LYS A 125 6.70 -9.93 -13.08
N THR A 126 7.86 -9.32 -13.33
CA THR A 126 9.08 -9.59 -12.56
C THR A 126 8.98 -9.12 -11.11
N VAL A 127 8.29 -8.00 -10.87
CA VAL A 127 8.04 -7.46 -9.53
C VAL A 127 6.98 -8.28 -8.82
N GLU A 128 5.91 -8.66 -9.51
CA GLU A 128 4.87 -9.55 -9.00
C GLU A 128 5.48 -10.86 -8.47
N THR A 129 6.27 -11.56 -9.28
CA THR A 129 6.92 -12.83 -8.87
C THR A 129 7.82 -12.66 -7.64
N ALA A 130 8.54 -11.54 -7.52
CA ALA A 130 9.37 -11.27 -6.35
C ALA A 130 8.52 -10.99 -5.09
N LEU A 131 7.43 -10.23 -5.23
CA LEU A 131 6.50 -9.92 -4.15
C LEU A 131 5.80 -11.18 -3.63
N GLU A 132 5.31 -12.05 -4.51
CA GLU A 132 4.71 -13.34 -4.16
C GLU A 132 5.69 -14.24 -3.39
N ALA A 133 6.96 -14.23 -3.81
CA ALA A 133 8.02 -15.01 -3.18
C ALA A 133 8.56 -14.38 -1.87
N GLY A 134 8.12 -13.16 -1.50
CA GLY A 134 8.69 -12.41 -0.37
C GLY A 134 10.17 -12.08 -0.54
N LYS A 135 10.62 -11.87 -1.78
CA LYS A 135 12.02 -11.62 -2.13
C LYS A 135 12.26 -10.14 -2.45
N TYR A 136 13.43 -9.66 -2.03
CA TYR A 136 13.88 -8.32 -2.39
C TYR A 136 14.03 -8.18 -3.91
N ILE A 137 13.60 -7.04 -4.44
CA ILE A 137 13.78 -6.69 -5.85
C ILE A 137 14.03 -5.18 -5.98
N PHE A 138 15.02 -4.79 -6.78
CA PHE A 138 15.28 -3.39 -7.10
C PHE A 138 15.03 -3.18 -8.60
N PRO A 139 13.79 -2.85 -9.01
CA PRO A 139 13.43 -2.79 -10.41
C PRO A 139 14.13 -1.63 -11.11
N ALA A 140 14.58 -1.85 -12.35
CA ALA A 140 15.07 -0.76 -13.18
C ALA A 140 13.93 0.20 -13.52
N VAL A 141 14.12 1.48 -13.23
CA VAL A 141 13.20 2.56 -13.63
C VAL A 141 13.73 3.22 -14.90
N LYS A 142 12.84 3.54 -15.84
CA LYS A 142 13.21 4.38 -16.98
C LYS A 142 13.39 5.81 -16.47
N ALA A 143 14.53 6.40 -16.78
CA ALA A 143 14.83 7.80 -16.52
C ALA A 143 13.91 8.73 -17.32
#